data_AF-A0A8D8XYU1-F1
#
_entry.id   AF-A0A8D8XYU1-F1
#
_cell.length_a   1.000
_cell.length_b   1.000
_cell.length_c   1.000
_cell.angle_alpha   90.00
_cell.angle_beta   90.00
_cell.angle_gamma   90.00
#
_symmetry.space_group_name_H-M   'P 1'
#
loop_
_entity.id
_entity.type
_entity.pdbx_description
1 polymer ?
#
loop_
_entity_poly.entity_id
_entity_poly.type
_entity_poly.pdbx_seq_one_letter_code
_entity_poly.pdbx_strand_id
1 'polypeptide(L)'
;MIIQSCFRTFQNIGLYSVFKQVGTLRKQKQRVTAVLLWGSLFINNTDTSSMDLSTFMAEPVTDKKHLEDNQDDMKTRMELMIMKIQTDFCRALEKEEDAETKFRVDRWTRQEGGGGITCIMQDGRVFEKAGVNISVVSGSLPPPAVAQMRAR
;
A
#
# COMPACT_ATOMS: atom_id res chain seq x y z
N MET A 1 -1.06 52.24 21.37
CA MET A 1 -2.12 53.19 20.95
C MET A 1 -1.53 54.28 20.06
N ILE A 2 -0.97 53.88 18.92
CA ILE A 2 -0.53 54.67 17.74
C ILE A 2 -0.41 53.52 16.72
N ILE A 3 -1.31 53.26 15.78
CA ILE A 3 -1.40 53.84 14.44
C ILE A 3 -2.78 53.35 13.92
N GLN A 4 -3.84 53.92 14.48
CA GLN A 4 -5.21 53.79 13.97
C GLN A 4 -5.45 54.99 13.04
N SER A 5 -4.62 55.10 11.99
CA SER A 5 -4.66 56.20 11.05
C SER A 5 -4.39 55.71 9.64
N CYS A 6 -5.33 56.01 8.75
CA CYS A 6 -5.14 56.03 7.30
C CYS A 6 -5.06 54.73 6.50
N PHE A 7 -5.64 53.61 6.95
CA PHE A 7 -6.01 52.51 6.03
C PHE A 7 -7.32 52.80 5.25
N ARG A 8 -7.51 54.08 4.88
CA ARG A 8 -8.73 54.62 4.31
C ARG A 8 -8.42 55.63 3.21
N THR A 9 -7.56 55.26 2.27
CA THR A 9 -7.38 56.02 1.01
C THR A 9 -6.86 55.14 -0.12
N PHE A 10 -7.45 53.97 -0.35
CA PHE A 10 -7.32 53.28 -1.65
C PHE A 10 -8.61 52.51 -1.96
N GLN A 11 -9.72 53.25 -2.01
CA GLN A 11 -10.84 52.91 -2.89
C GLN A 11 -10.73 53.82 -4.11
N ASN A 12 -10.69 53.22 -5.31
CA ASN A 12 -10.79 53.75 -6.68
C ASN A 12 -9.66 53.11 -7.50
N ILE A 13 -9.84 51.95 -8.12
CA ILE A 13 -10.66 51.69 -9.31
C ILE A 13 -11.20 50.26 -9.14
N GLY A 14 -12.48 50.00 -8.92
CA GLY A 14 -13.51 50.08 -9.96
C GLY A 14 -13.78 48.67 -10.52
N LEU A 15 -15.01 48.19 -10.28
CA LEU A 15 -15.75 47.13 -10.99
C LEU A 15 -15.67 45.67 -10.50
N TYR A 16 -16.84 45.24 -9.98
CA TYR A 16 -17.53 43.94 -10.17
C TYR A 16 -16.79 42.67 -9.67
N SER A 17 -17.41 41.63 -9.13
CA SER A 17 -18.80 41.21 -9.01
C SER A 17 -18.78 40.03 -8.03
N VAL A 18 -19.83 39.91 -7.23
CA VAL A 18 -20.18 38.73 -6.46
C VAL A 18 -20.23 37.50 -7.37
N PHE A 19 -19.51 36.42 -7.04
CA PHE A 19 -19.90 35.09 -7.51
C PHE A 19 -19.81 34.07 -6.37
N LYS A 20 -21.00 33.75 -5.88
CA LYS A 20 -21.29 32.65 -4.96
C LYS A 20 -21.38 31.40 -5.85
N GLN A 21 -20.49 30.42 -5.67
CA GLN A 21 -20.77 29.07 -6.19
C GLN A 21 -20.49 28.03 -5.10
N VAL A 22 -21.61 27.43 -4.71
CA VAL A 22 -21.80 26.31 -3.82
C VAL A 22 -21.12 25.05 -4.38
N GLY A 23 -20.57 24.20 -3.51
CA GLY A 23 -20.57 22.75 -3.73
C GLY A 23 -19.21 22.05 -3.66
N THR A 24 -18.93 21.46 -2.49
CA THR A 24 -18.22 20.17 -2.29
C THR A 24 -17.03 19.80 -3.19
N LEU A 25 -15.81 20.00 -2.69
CA LEU A 25 -14.65 19.19 -3.06
C LEU A 25 -14.16 18.40 -1.84
N ARG A 26 -14.45 17.10 -1.91
CA ARG A 26 -14.06 16.03 -1.00
C ARG A 26 -12.72 15.47 -1.48
N LYS A 27 -11.77 15.29 -0.56
CA LYS A 27 -10.40 14.72 -0.74
C LYS A 27 -9.49 15.66 -1.56
N GLN A 28 -8.27 15.98 -1.17
CA GLN A 28 -7.18 15.07 -0.81
C GLN A 28 -6.05 15.94 -0.21
N LYS A 29 -5.48 15.52 0.91
CA LYS A 29 -4.42 16.25 1.63
C LYS A 29 -3.08 16.06 0.90
N GLN A 30 -2.84 16.80 -0.18
CA GLN A 30 -1.57 16.83 -0.90
C GLN A 30 -0.73 18.02 -0.41
N ARG A 31 0.51 17.76 0.02
CA ARG A 31 1.49 18.82 0.33
C ARG A 31 2.20 19.18 -0.98
N VAL A 32 1.95 20.39 -1.48
CA VAL A 32 2.58 20.93 -2.69
C VAL A 32 3.80 21.76 -2.28
N THR A 33 4.98 21.47 -2.83
CA THR A 33 6.15 22.35 -2.71
C THR A 33 6.33 23.06 -4.03
N ALA A 34 5.93 24.33 -4.10
CA ALA A 34 6.12 25.17 -5.27
C ALA A 34 7.46 25.91 -5.16
N VAL A 35 8.38 25.67 -6.10
CA VAL A 35 9.57 26.52 -6.29
C VAL A 35 9.26 27.52 -7.39
N LEU A 36 9.13 28.79 -7.02
CA LEU A 36 8.89 29.89 -7.96
C LEU A 36 10.22 30.37 -8.54
N LEU A 37 10.63 29.78 -9.67
CA LEU A 37 11.61 30.39 -10.57
C LEU A 37 10.86 30.97 -11.77
N TRP A 38 11.18 32.23 -12.08
CA TRP A 38 10.50 33.07 -13.07
C TRP A 38 10.28 32.32 -14.40
N GLY A 39 9.02 32.14 -14.79
CA GLY A 39 8.63 31.86 -16.17
C GLY A 39 8.21 30.43 -16.52
N SER A 40 8.33 29.44 -15.64
CA SER A 40 7.78 28.10 -15.90
C SER A 40 7.47 27.39 -14.58
N LEU A 41 6.18 27.15 -14.33
CA LEU A 41 5.75 26.26 -13.25
C LEU A 41 6.07 24.82 -13.68
N PHE A 42 7.27 24.35 -13.40
CA PHE A 42 7.60 22.94 -13.50
C PHE A 42 6.92 22.22 -12.34
N ILE A 43 5.74 21.65 -12.60
CA ILE A 43 5.14 20.67 -11.71
C ILE A 43 5.93 19.37 -11.90
N ASN A 44 6.96 19.17 -11.06
CA ASN A 44 7.57 17.87 -10.93
C ASN A 44 6.61 16.98 -10.16
N ASN A 45 5.79 16.20 -10.89
CA ASN A 45 5.00 15.15 -10.29
C ASN A 45 5.92 13.95 -10.01
N THR A 46 6.67 13.99 -8.91
CA THR A 46 7.33 12.79 -8.39
C THR A 46 6.30 11.97 -7.61
N ASP A 47 5.26 11.49 -8.30
CA ASP A 47 4.45 10.38 -7.81
C ASP A 47 5.23 9.09 -8.13
N THR A 48 6.40 8.93 -7.50
CA THR A 48 7.01 7.61 -7.42
C THR A 48 6.27 6.88 -6.30
N SER A 49 5.13 6.31 -6.64
CA SER A 49 4.40 5.33 -5.84
C SER A 49 5.18 4.01 -5.78
N SER A 50 6.44 4.05 -5.35
CA SER A 50 7.21 2.84 -5.09
C SER A 50 6.55 2.14 -3.91
N MET A 51 5.95 0.98 -4.15
CA MET A 51 5.42 0.15 -3.07
C MET A 51 6.54 -0.11 -2.06
N ASP A 52 6.29 0.18 -0.78
CA ASP A 52 7.27 -0.09 0.27
C ASP A 52 7.29 -1.60 0.57
N LEU A 53 8.09 -2.32 -0.21
CA LEU A 53 8.27 -3.77 -0.10
C LEU A 53 9.12 -4.17 1.11
N SER A 54 9.76 -3.21 1.80
CA SER A 54 10.51 -3.48 3.03
C SER A 54 9.60 -3.88 4.20
N THR A 55 8.31 -3.60 4.07
CA THR A 55 7.32 -3.93 5.10
C THR A 55 7.07 -5.42 5.23
N PHE A 56 7.19 -6.22 4.16
CA PHE A 56 6.76 -7.63 4.17
C PHE A 56 7.78 -8.62 4.76
N MET A 57 7.30 -9.82 5.12
CA MET A 57 8.16 -10.92 5.62
C MET A 57 9.15 -11.45 4.57
N ALA A 58 8.80 -11.39 3.29
CA ALA A 58 9.68 -11.71 2.16
C ALA A 58 9.28 -10.92 0.92
N GLU A 59 10.05 -11.07 -0.15
CA GLU A 59 9.69 -10.53 -1.46
C GLU A 59 8.39 -11.14 -2.00
N PRO A 60 7.57 -10.37 -2.74
CA PRO A 60 6.34 -10.87 -3.35
C PRO A 60 6.52 -12.12 -4.21
N VAL A 61 5.47 -12.92 -4.31
CA VAL A 61 5.49 -14.16 -5.11
C VAL A 61 5.50 -13.81 -6.60
N THR A 62 4.67 -12.83 -6.98
CA THR A 62 4.64 -12.28 -8.33
C THR A 62 5.75 -11.24 -8.54
N ASP A 63 6.20 -11.07 -9.78
CA ASP A 63 7.23 -10.10 -10.12
C ASP A 63 6.82 -8.67 -9.73
N LYS A 64 7.74 -7.95 -9.08
CA LYS A 64 7.51 -6.57 -8.58
C LYS A 64 6.99 -5.64 -9.67
N LYS A 65 7.60 -5.70 -10.85
CA LYS A 65 7.20 -4.90 -12.02
C LYS A 65 5.75 -5.19 -12.43
N HIS A 66 5.33 -6.45 -12.42
CA HIS A 66 3.95 -6.81 -12.79
C HIS A 66 2.94 -6.24 -11.80
N LEU A 67 3.27 -6.25 -10.50
CA LEU A 67 2.43 -5.68 -9.46
C LEU A 67 2.35 -4.14 -9.57
N GLU A 68 3.45 -3.49 -9.94
CA GLU A 68 3.50 -2.03 -10.20
C GLU A 68 2.68 -1.63 -11.43
N ASP A 69 2.76 -2.41 -12.50
CA ASP A 69 2.04 -2.16 -13.75
C ASP A 69 0.53 -2.43 -13.62
N ASN A 70 0.11 -3.31 -12.69
CA ASN A 70 -1.28 -3.80 -12.57
C ASN A 70 -1.88 -3.53 -11.18
N GLN A 71 -1.70 -2.33 -10.63
CA GLN A 71 -2.16 -1.99 -9.26
C GLN A 71 -3.68 -2.09 -9.08
N ASP A 72 -4.46 -1.83 -10.13
CA ASP A 72 -5.92 -1.89 -10.09
C ASP A 72 -6.47 -3.33 -10.23
N ASP A 73 -5.64 -4.30 -10.60
CA ASP A 73 -6.07 -5.69 -10.76
C ASP A 73 -6.40 -6.33 -9.41
N MET A 74 -7.46 -7.15 -9.39
CA MET A 74 -7.91 -7.81 -8.17
C MET A 74 -6.86 -8.77 -7.61
N LYS A 75 -6.10 -9.44 -8.47
CA LYS A 75 -5.04 -10.37 -8.05
C LYS A 75 -3.92 -9.63 -7.34
N THR A 76 -3.44 -8.53 -7.93
CA THR A 76 -2.41 -7.65 -7.34
C THR A 76 -2.84 -7.14 -5.98
N ARG A 77 -4.05 -6.55 -5.87
CA ARG A 77 -4.55 -6.03 -4.60
C ARG A 77 -4.70 -7.13 -3.54
N MET A 78 -5.16 -8.31 -3.94
CA MET A 78 -5.32 -9.46 -3.05
C MET A 78 -3.96 -9.93 -2.53
N GLU A 79 -2.97 -10.11 -3.41
CA GLU A 79 -1.61 -10.52 -3.03
C GLU A 79 -0.99 -9.55 -2.03
N LEU A 80 -1.02 -8.25 -2.31
CA LEU A 80 -0.47 -7.23 -1.41
C LEU A 80 -1.21 -7.19 -0.06
N MET A 81 -2.53 -7.36 -0.08
CA MET A 81 -3.34 -7.40 1.15
C MET A 81 -2.98 -8.61 2.02
N ILE A 82 -2.92 -9.82 1.46
CA ILE A 82 -2.60 -11.03 2.24
C ILE A 82 -1.15 -11.02 2.74
N MET A 83 -0.21 -10.47 1.97
CA MET A 83 1.17 -10.30 2.42
C MET A 83 1.28 -9.33 3.59
N LYS A 84 0.53 -8.23 3.55
CA LYS A 84 0.44 -7.29 4.67
C LYS A 84 -0.12 -7.97 5.91
N ILE A 85 -1.25 -8.68 5.75
CA ILE A 85 -1.90 -9.40 6.85
C ILE A 85 -0.95 -10.45 7.44
N GLN A 86 -0.25 -11.24 6.61
CA GLN A 86 0.75 -12.21 7.08
C GLN A 86 1.81 -11.53 7.95
N THR A 87 2.33 -10.40 7.49
CA THR A 87 3.35 -9.64 8.23
C THR A 87 2.81 -9.13 9.57
N ASP A 88 1.60 -8.55 9.56
CA ASP A 88 0.97 -8.03 10.77
C ASP A 88 0.73 -9.15 11.79
N PHE A 89 0.28 -10.33 11.35
CA PHE A 89 0.12 -11.51 12.20
C PHE A 89 1.45 -12.04 12.72
N CYS A 90 2.46 -12.20 11.86
CA CYS A 90 3.78 -12.69 12.29
C CYS A 90 4.37 -11.78 13.37
N ARG A 91 4.34 -10.45 13.13
CA ARG A 91 4.82 -9.47 14.11
C ARG A 91 4.00 -9.41 15.39
N ALA A 92 2.69 -9.65 15.31
CA ALA A 92 1.83 -9.73 16.49
C ALA A 92 2.19 -10.96 17.33
N LEU A 93 2.40 -12.12 16.69
CA LEU A 93 2.77 -13.36 17.38
C LEU A 93 4.18 -13.29 17.97
N GLU A 94 5.15 -12.69 17.27
CA GLU A 94 6.51 -12.46 17.80
C GLU A 94 6.52 -11.56 19.04
N LYS A 95 5.56 -10.65 19.20
CA LYS A 95 5.48 -9.77 20.38
C LYS A 95 5.00 -10.48 21.64
N GLU A 96 4.26 -11.57 21.48
CA GLU A 96 3.79 -12.39 22.61
C GLU A 96 4.86 -13.41 23.06
N GLU A 97 5.97 -13.51 22.35
CA GLU A 97 7.08 -14.42 22.61
C GLU A 97 8.32 -13.70 23.17
N ASP A 98 9.32 -14.49 23.56
CA ASP A 98 10.63 -13.95 23.95
C ASP A 98 11.35 -13.35 22.72
N ALA A 99 12.21 -12.34 22.95
CA ALA A 99 12.85 -11.56 21.88
C ALA A 99 13.75 -12.37 20.93
N GLU A 100 14.14 -13.59 21.33
CA GLU A 100 14.95 -14.52 20.55
C GLU A 100 14.13 -15.40 19.59
N THR A 101 12.85 -15.61 19.88
CA THR A 101 11.95 -16.46 19.09
C THR A 101 11.37 -15.66 17.93
N LYS A 102 11.74 -16.03 16.70
CA LYS A 102 11.30 -15.35 15.46
C LYS A 102 10.75 -16.33 14.44
N PHE A 103 9.95 -15.81 13.51
CA PHE A 103 9.51 -16.62 12.37
C PHE A 103 10.67 -16.92 11.43
N ARG A 104 10.84 -18.20 11.10
CA ARG A 104 11.60 -18.63 9.93
C ARG A 104 10.72 -18.47 8.70
N VAL A 105 11.19 -17.64 7.77
CA VAL A 105 10.49 -17.36 6.52
C VAL A 105 11.10 -18.19 5.41
N ASP A 106 10.26 -18.96 4.72
CA ASP A 106 10.64 -19.76 3.57
C ASP A 106 9.80 -19.34 2.35
N ARG A 107 10.47 -18.80 1.33
CA ARG A 107 9.85 -18.43 0.06
C ARG A 107 10.16 -19.50 -0.96
N TRP A 108 9.11 -20.05 -1.54
CA TRP A 108 9.23 -21.12 -2.53
C TRP A 108 8.40 -20.82 -3.77
N THR A 109 8.84 -21.41 -4.88
CA THR A 109 8.20 -21.29 -6.19
C THR A 109 8.02 -22.69 -6.79
N ARG A 110 7.07 -22.84 -7.71
CA ARG A 110 6.78 -24.11 -8.39
C ARG A 110 6.88 -23.96 -9.89
N GLN A 111 7.31 -25.02 -10.58
CA GLN A 111 7.54 -25.01 -12.03
C GLN A 111 6.26 -24.76 -12.83
N GLU A 112 5.14 -25.28 -12.33
CA GLU A 112 3.80 -25.11 -12.93
C GLU A 112 3.17 -23.72 -12.73
N GLY A 113 3.92 -22.79 -12.11
CA GLY A 113 3.59 -21.37 -11.99
C GLY A 113 3.08 -20.96 -10.61
N GLY A 114 3.48 -19.79 -10.12
CA GLY A 114 3.14 -19.31 -8.78
C GLY A 114 4.11 -19.78 -7.69
N GLY A 115 3.66 -19.72 -6.43
CA GLY A 115 4.49 -20.02 -5.28
C GLY A 115 3.82 -19.63 -3.96
N GLY A 116 4.64 -19.44 -2.93
CA GLY A 116 4.15 -19.06 -1.62
C GLY A 116 5.25 -18.60 -0.67
N ILE A 117 4.81 -18.09 0.47
CA ILE A 117 5.66 -17.71 1.58
C ILE A 117 5.12 -18.42 2.81
N THR A 118 5.98 -19.21 3.43
CA THR A 118 5.72 -20.00 4.61
C THR A 118 6.48 -19.41 5.79
N CYS A 119 5.78 -18.87 6.77
CA CYS A 119 6.37 -18.38 8.01
C CYS A 119 6.10 -19.40 9.10
N ILE A 120 7.14 -19.99 9.69
CA ILE A 120 7.01 -20.99 10.76
C ILE A 120 7.84 -20.53 11.97
N MET A 121 7.22 -20.58 13.14
CA MET A 121 7.85 -20.41 14.44
C MET A 121 7.70 -21.73 15.21
N GLN A 122 8.78 -22.18 15.85
CA GLN A 122 8.83 -23.44 16.59
C GLN A 122 9.55 -23.23 17.91
N ASP A 123 9.23 -24.08 18.88
CA ASP A 123 9.89 -24.13 20.19
C ASP A 123 9.82 -22.78 20.93
N GLY A 124 8.70 -22.07 20.75
CA GLY A 124 8.40 -20.83 21.46
C GLY A 124 7.99 -21.11 22.91
N ARG A 125 8.05 -20.06 23.73
CA ARG A 125 7.67 -20.13 25.14
C ARG A 125 6.16 -20.20 25.30
N VAL A 126 5.40 -19.48 24.48
CA VAL A 126 3.93 -19.45 24.49
C VAL A 126 3.37 -20.44 23.48
N PHE A 127 3.90 -20.43 22.26
CA PHE A 127 3.50 -21.29 21.15
C PHE A 127 4.55 -22.36 20.89
N GLU A 128 4.20 -23.63 21.12
CA GLU A 128 5.02 -24.77 20.69
C GLU A 128 5.30 -24.71 19.17
N LYS A 129 4.28 -24.34 18.39
CA LYS A 129 4.39 -24.14 16.95
C LYS A 129 3.34 -23.16 16.45
N ALA A 130 3.76 -22.20 15.62
CA ALA A 130 2.88 -21.30 14.90
C ALA A 130 3.27 -21.25 13.42
N GLY A 131 2.27 -21.11 12.54
CA GLY A 131 2.49 -21.07 11.09
C GLY A 131 1.53 -20.09 10.41
N VAL A 132 2.08 -19.18 9.59
CA VAL A 132 1.29 -18.24 8.78
C VAL A 132 1.76 -18.36 7.34
N ASN A 133 0.91 -18.97 6.50
CA ASN A 133 1.25 -19.30 5.12
C ASN A 133 0.39 -18.52 4.14
N ILE A 134 1.04 -18.02 3.08
CA ILE A 134 0.34 -17.49 1.91
C ILE A 134 0.77 -18.25 0.66
N SER A 135 -0.13 -18.33 -0.30
CA SER A 135 0.15 -18.91 -1.61
C SER A 135 -0.51 -18.09 -2.70
N VAL A 136 0.22 -17.88 -3.79
CA VAL A 136 -0.25 -17.22 -5.00
C VAL A 136 -0.03 -18.21 -6.14
N VAL A 137 -1.11 -18.83 -6.56
CA VAL A 137 -1.14 -19.99 -7.44
C VAL A 137 -1.68 -19.56 -8.79
N SER A 138 -0.85 -19.63 -9.83
CA SER A 138 -1.22 -19.40 -11.22
C SER A 138 -1.00 -20.69 -12.01
N GLY A 139 -1.89 -20.97 -12.97
CA GLY A 139 -1.84 -22.19 -13.78
C GLY A 139 -3.19 -22.55 -14.38
N SER A 140 -3.22 -23.62 -15.17
CA SER A 140 -4.45 -24.23 -15.68
C SER A 140 -5.02 -25.20 -14.65
N LEU A 141 -6.35 -25.27 -14.56
CA LEU A 141 -7.00 -26.23 -13.66
C LEU A 141 -7.09 -27.61 -14.34
N PRO A 142 -6.58 -28.68 -13.72
CA PRO A 142 -6.71 -30.02 -14.27
C PRO A 142 -8.18 -30.50 -14.16
N PRO A 143 -8.67 -31.33 -15.10
CA PRO A 143 -10.03 -31.87 -15.09
C PRO A 143 -10.51 -32.46 -13.74
N PRO A 144 -9.69 -33.23 -12.98
CA PRO A 144 -10.11 -33.72 -11.67
C PRO A 144 -10.36 -32.60 -10.65
N ALA A 145 -9.57 -31.52 -10.66
CA ALA A 145 -9.78 -30.39 -9.75
C ALA A 145 -11.10 -29.67 -10.08
N VAL A 146 -11.40 -29.52 -11.38
CA VAL A 146 -12.68 -28.95 -11.83
C VAL A 146 -13.86 -29.82 -11.40
N ALA A 147 -13.73 -31.15 -11.50
CA ALA A 147 -14.77 -32.08 -11.06
C ALA A 147 -15.04 -31.94 -9.55
N GLN A 148 -13.99 -31.81 -8.71
CA GLN A 148 -14.13 -31.60 -7.27
C GLN A 148 -14.80 -30.26 -6.92
N MET A 149 -14.49 -29.19 -7.66
CA MET A 149 -15.10 -27.87 -7.43
C MET A 149 -16.60 -27.87 -7.76
N ARG A 150 -17.03 -28.63 -8.78
CA ARG A 150 -18.45 -28.74 -9.17
C ARG A 150 -19.27 -29.61 -8.22
N ALA A 151 -18.62 -30.51 -7.47
CA ALA A 151 -19.27 -31.41 -6.54
C ALA A 151 -19.60 -30.76 -5.17
N ARG A 152 -19.21 -29.49 -4.98
CA ARG A 152 -19.45 -28.69 -3.77
C ARG A 152 -20.48 -27.62 -4.05
#